data_AF-A0A811RR88-F1
#
_entry.id   AF-A0A811RR88-F1
#
_cell.length_a   1.000
_cell.length_b   1.000
_cell.length_c   1.000
_cell.angle_alpha   90.00
_cell.angle_beta   90.00
_cell.angle_gamma   90.00
#
_symmetry.space_group_name_H-M   'P 1'
#
loop_
_entity.id
_entity.type
_entity.pdbx_description
1 polymer ?
#
loop_
_entity_poly.entity_id
_entity_poly.type
_entity_poly.pdbx_seq_one_letter_code
_entity_poly.pdbx_strand_id
1 'polypeptide(L)' 'MAKQMGGEESILNKDTGEAIGDNKGSTLEVDADEDELAIGLLLRVKVLLDVPKPLLRGVTVDVNEEGEKI' A
#
# COMPACT_ATOMS: atom_id res chain seq x y z
N MET A 1 -20.47 12.58 20.53
CA MET A 1 -20.29 11.15 20.21
C MET A 1 -18.81 10.90 20.11
N ALA A 2 -18.31 9.89 20.83
CA ALA A 2 -16.88 9.72 21.10
C ALA A 2 -16.12 9.42 19.80
N LYS A 3 -15.10 10.24 19.52
CA LYS A 3 -14.01 9.92 18.61
C LYS A 3 -13.31 8.69 19.19
N GLN A 4 -13.45 7.53 18.54
CA GLN A 4 -12.75 6.32 18.99
C GLN A 4 -11.24 6.60 18.95
N MET A 5 -10.60 6.35 20.09
CA MET A 5 -9.17 6.47 20.31
C MET A 5 -8.52 5.15 19.89
N GLY A 6 -7.55 5.23 18.98
CA GLY A 6 -6.39 4.34 18.84
C GLY A 6 -6.65 2.83 18.93
N GLY A 7 -7.16 2.23 17.86
CA GLY A 7 -6.71 0.89 17.48
C GLY A 7 -5.41 1.04 16.70
N GLU A 8 -4.44 0.15 16.88
CA GLU A 8 -3.31 0.06 15.96
C GLU A 8 -3.88 -0.33 14.59
N GLU A 9 -4.08 0.66 13.71
CA GLU A 9 -4.52 0.43 12.35
C GLU A 9 -3.46 -0.45 11.67
N SER A 10 -3.86 -1.61 11.17
CA SER A 10 -2.92 -2.54 10.55
C SER A 10 -2.26 -1.87 9.35
N ILE A 11 -0.93 -1.86 9.32
CA ILE A 11 -0.15 -1.43 8.14
C ILE A 11 -0.35 -2.35 6.93
N LEU A 12 -0.96 -3.52 7.12
CA LEU A 12 -1.30 -4.47 6.06
C LEU A 12 -2.74 -4.23 5.63
N ASN A 13 -2.96 -3.12 4.93
CA ASN A 13 -4.26 -2.72 4.42
C ASN A 13 -4.18 -2.31 2.94
N LYS A 14 -5.34 -2.10 2.34
CA LYS A 14 -5.48 -1.74 0.93
C LYS A 14 -4.74 -0.45 0.58
N ASP A 15 -4.90 0.61 1.37
CA ASP A 15 -4.26 1.91 1.14
C ASP A 15 -2.73 1.80 1.11
N THR A 16 -2.15 1.04 2.03
CA THR A 16 -0.71 0.75 2.05
C THR A 16 -0.28 -0.03 0.82
N GLY A 17 -1.12 -0.98 0.36
CA GLY A 17 -0.87 -1.74 -0.85
C GLY A 17 -0.85 -0.87 -2.10
N GLU A 18 -1.81 0.05 -2.22
CA GLU A 18 -1.89 1.01 -3.31
C GLU A 18 -0.68 1.97 -3.31
N ALA A 19 -0.32 2.52 -2.14
CA ALA A 19 0.86 3.38 -2.01
C ALA A 19 2.17 2.67 -2.42
N ILE A 20 2.35 1.41 -2.01
CA ILE A 20 3.51 0.60 -2.41
C ILE A 20 3.48 0.33 -3.91
N GLY A 21 2.33 -0.07 -4.46
CA GLY A 21 2.20 -0.40 -5.87
C GLY A 21 2.46 0.79 -6.78
N ASP A 22 1.94 1.96 -6.42
CA ASP A 22 2.11 3.20 -7.18
C ASP A 22 3.52 3.78 -7.05
N ASN A 23 4.24 3.51 -5.94
CA ASN A 23 5.67 3.79 -5.86
C ASN A 23 6.49 2.98 -6.88
N LYS A 24 6.03 1.76 -7.24
CA LYS A 24 6.74 0.86 -8.17
C LYS A 24 6.27 1.01 -9.62
N GLY A 25 5.03 1.40 -9.85
CA GLY A 25 4.41 1.46 -11.17
C GLY A 25 2.97 1.94 -11.07
N SER A 26 2.02 1.17 -11.59
CA SER A 26 0.59 1.43 -11.39
C SER A 26 -0.07 0.23 -10.74
N THR A 27 -0.72 0.45 -9.60
CA THR A 27 -1.45 -0.60 -8.90
C THR A 27 -2.62 -1.09 -9.75
N LEU A 28 -2.72 -2.41 -9.92
CA LEU A 28 -3.83 -3.06 -10.61
C LEU A 28 -4.81 -3.72 -9.64
N GLU A 29 -4.29 -4.27 -8.54
CA GLU A 29 -5.05 -5.07 -7.59
C GLU A 29 -4.29 -5.17 -6.27
N VAL A 30 -5.01 -5.10 -5.15
CA VAL A 30 -4.51 -5.39 -3.81
C VAL A 30 -5.44 -6.44 -3.21
N ASP A 31 -4.87 -7.57 -2.76
CA ASP A 31 -5.64 -8.65 -2.15
C ASP A 31 -6.03 -8.24 -0.72
N ALA A 32 -7.23 -7.65 -0.59
CA ALA A 32 -7.82 -7.23 0.67
C ALA A 32 -9.22 -7.83 0.87
N ASP A 33 -9.62 -8.03 2.12
CA ASP A 33 -10.96 -8.49 2.50
C ASP A 33 -11.99 -7.36 2.52
N GLU A 34 -13.20 -7.65 3.02
CA GLU A 34 -14.30 -6.67 3.09
C GLU A 34 -14.01 -5.51 4.05
N ASP A 35 -13.09 -5.68 5.00
CA ASP A 35 -12.62 -4.65 5.94
C ASP A 35 -11.37 -3.91 5.39
N GLU A 36 -11.03 -4.12 4.12
CA GLU A 36 -9.86 -3.56 3.44
C GLU A 36 -8.50 -3.95 4.05
N LEU A 37 -8.49 -5.05 4.82
CA LEU A 37 -7.27 -5.62 5.41
C LEU A 37 -6.70 -6.72 4.54
N ALA A 38 -5.39 -6.95 4.64
CA ALA A 38 -4.72 -8.01 3.89
C ALA A 38 -5.35 -9.39 4.17
N ILE A 39 -5.55 -10.18 3.11
CA ILE A 39 -6.01 -11.55 3.25
C ILE A 39 -4.87 -12.43 3.80
N GLY A 40 -4.84 -12.65 5.12
CA GLY A 40 -3.86 -13.49 5.80
C GLY A 40 -2.74 -12.68 6.48
N LEU A 41 -1.49 -13.17 6.38
CA LEU A 41 -0.32 -12.56 7.05
C LEU A 41 0.53 -11.69 6.12
N LEU A 42 0.19 -11.63 4.84
CA LEU A 42 0.97 -10.95 3.80
C LEU A 42 0.03 -10.10 2.95
N LEU A 43 0.48 -8.90 2.59
CA LEU A 43 -0.22 -8.04 1.63
C LEU A 43 0.32 -8.33 0.22
N ARG A 44 -0.56 -8.73 -0.69
CA ARG A 44 -0.21 -8.97 -2.09
C ARG A 44 -0.68 -7.80 -2.94
N VAL A 45 0.25 -7.24 -3.70
CA VAL A 45 0.00 -6.11 -4.60
C VAL A 45 0.39 -6.52 -6.01
N LYS A 46 -0.53 -6.33 -6.95
CA LYS A 46 -0.30 -6.54 -8.38
C LYS A 46 -0.02 -5.19 -9.02
N VAL A 47 1.15 -5.08 -9.64
CA VAL A 47 1.64 -3.81 -10.20
C VAL A 47 1.92 -3.96 -11.68
N LEU A 48 1.45 -3.01 -12.48
CA LEU A 48 1.89 -2.83 -13.86
C LEU A 48 3.23 -2.11 -13.86
N LEU A 49 4.27 -2.78 -14.36
CA LEU A 49 5.65 -2.28 -14.36
C LEU A 49 6.12 -1.93 -15.77
N ASP A 50 6.89 -0.85 -15.85
CA ASP A 50 7.63 -0.46 -17.05
C ASP A 50 8.97 -1.22 -17.10
N VAL A 51 8.98 -2.38 -17.77
CA VAL A 51 10.12 -3.33 -17.79
C VAL A 51 11.47 -2.70 -18.19
N PRO A 52 11.54 -1.75 -19.14
CA PRO A 52 12.77 -1.01 -19.44
C PRO A 52 13.37 -0.23 -18.26
N LYS A 53 12.57 0.13 -17.25
CA LYS A 53 13.07 0.87 -16.07
C LYS A 53 13.57 -0.10 -15.00
N PRO A 54 14.69 0.22 -14.32
CA PRO A 54 15.19 -0.63 -13.24
C PRO A 54 14.20 -0.66 -12.07
N LEU A 55 14.06 -1.83 -11.45
CA LEU A 55 13.22 -1.98 -10.26
C LEU A 55 13.89 -1.32 -9.05
N LEU A 56 13.21 -0.34 -8.46
CA LEU A 56 13.66 0.34 -7.24
C LEU A 56 13.56 -0.60 -6.04
N ARG A 57 14.71 -0.98 -5.49
CA ARG A 57 14.86 -1.88 -4.33
C ARG A 57 15.24 -1.11 -3.06
N GLY A 58 14.92 -1.67 -1.88
CA GLY A 58 15.29 -1.07 -0.60
C GLY A 58 14.66 0.29 -0.34
N VAL A 59 13.42 0.46 -0.82
CA VAL A 59 12.66 1.71 -0.67
C VAL A 59 11.76 1.62 0.55
N THR A 60 11.72 2.69 1.33
CA THR A 60 10.73 2.92 2.37
C THR A 60 9.66 3.84 1.80
N VAL A 61 8.39 3.49 1.98
CA VAL A 61 7.24 4.30 1.58
C VAL A 61 6.60 4.83 2.86
N ASP A 62 6.44 6.15 2.96
CA ASP A 62 5.62 6.75 4.02
C ASP A 62 4.17 6.82 3.54
N VAL A 63 3.28 6.24 4.33
CA VAL A 63 1.84 6.13 4.02
C VAL A 63 1.04 7.23 4.70
N ASN A 64 1.69 8.08 5.51
CA ASN A 64 1.05 9.11 6.33
C ASN A 64 1.16 10.53 5.76
N GLU A 65 1.91 10.71 4.66
CA GLU A 65 2.07 12.02 4.02
C GLU A 65 1.22 12.08 2.76
N GLU A 66 0.40 13.13 2.65
CA GLU A 66 -0.29 13.50 1.41
C GLU A 66 0.76 13.85 0.33
N GLY A 67 1.24 12.81 -0.35
CA GLY A 67 2.01 12.82 -1.59
C GLY A 67 2.90 14.01 -1.85
N GLU A 68 4.15 13.98 -1.40
CA GLU A 68 5.21 14.68 -2.14
C GLU A 68 5.62 13.80 -3.32
N LYS A 69 5.03 14.09 -4.49
CA LYS A 69 5.46 13.52 -5.78
C LYS A 69 6.90 13.98 -6.04
N ILE A 70 7.85 13.06 -5.86
CA ILE A 70 9.22 13.18 -6.39
C ILE A 70 9.25 13.15 -7.92
#